data_AF-A0A2J8L254-F1
#
_entry.id   AF-A0A2J8L254-F1
#
_cell.length_a   1.000
_cell.length_b   1.000
_cell.length_c   1.000
_cell.angle_alpha   90.00
_cell.angle_beta   90.00
_cell.angle_gamma   90.00
#
_symmetry.space_group_name_H-M   'P 1'
#
loop_
_entity.id
_entity.type
_entity.pdbx_description
1 polymer ?
#
loop_
_entity_poly.entity_id
_entity_poly.type
_entity_poly.pdbx_seq_one_letter_code
_entity_poly.pdbx_strand_id
1 'polypeptide(L)'
;MCTSETFQALDTFEARHDDIVLASYPKCGSNWILHIVSELIYAVSKKKYEYPEFPVLECGDSEKYQRMKGFPSPRILATHLHYDKLPGSIFKNKAKILVIFRNPKDTAVSFFHFHNDVPDIPSYGSWDEFFRQLMKGQVSWGSYFDFAINWNKHLDGDNVKFILYEDLKENLAAGIKQIAEFLGFFLTGEQIQTISAQSTFQAMRAKSQDTHGAVGPFLFRKGEVGDWKNLFGEIQNQEMDEKFKECLAGTSLGAKLKYESYCQG
;
A
#
# COMPACT_ATOMS: atom_id res chain seq x y z
N MET A 1 12.62 -4.86 -12.35
CA MET A 1 12.08 -5.25 -11.03
C MET A 1 10.90 -6.21 -11.16
N CYS A 2 9.96 -5.96 -12.07
CA CYS A 2 8.92 -6.93 -12.44
C CYS A 2 9.18 -7.39 -13.88
N THR A 3 9.11 -8.70 -14.16
CA THR A 3 9.28 -9.25 -15.52
C THR A 3 8.15 -10.21 -15.85
N SER A 4 7.93 -10.47 -17.14
CA SER A 4 6.92 -11.42 -17.61
C SER A 4 7.14 -12.82 -17.02
N GLU A 5 8.40 -13.24 -16.85
CA GLU A 5 8.76 -14.51 -16.23
C GLU A 5 8.36 -14.55 -14.75
N THR A 6 8.57 -13.47 -14.01
CA THR A 6 8.14 -13.36 -12.60
C THR A 6 6.62 -13.46 -12.50
N PHE A 7 5.88 -12.79 -13.40
CA PHE A 7 4.41 -12.90 -13.43
C PHE A 7 3.92 -14.30 -13.77
N GLN A 8 4.55 -14.99 -14.72
CA GLN A 8 4.20 -16.39 -15.03
C GLN A 8 4.52 -17.32 -13.85
N ALA A 9 5.64 -17.09 -13.16
CA ALA A 9 6.01 -17.89 -12.01
C ALA A 9 5.14 -17.61 -10.77
N LEU A 10 4.53 -16.42 -10.67
CA LEU A 10 3.64 -16.04 -9.57
C LEU A 10 2.43 -16.98 -9.45
N ASP A 11 1.97 -17.57 -10.56
CA ASP A 11 0.90 -18.57 -10.56
C ASP A 11 1.28 -19.86 -9.80
N THR A 12 2.59 -20.11 -9.60
CA THR A 12 3.09 -21.24 -8.81
C THR A 12 3.17 -20.94 -7.31
N PHE A 13 2.86 -19.71 -6.89
CA PHE A 13 2.88 -19.31 -5.50
C PHE A 13 1.74 -19.95 -4.72
N GLU A 14 2.09 -20.62 -3.62
CA GLU A 14 1.15 -21.22 -2.69
C GLU A 14 1.11 -20.40 -1.40
N ALA A 15 0.01 -19.66 -1.21
CA ALA A 15 -0.29 -18.96 0.03
C ALA A 15 -0.58 -19.95 1.17
N ARG A 16 -0.35 -19.53 2.40
CA ARG A 16 -0.71 -20.24 3.63
C ARG A 16 -1.89 -19.55 4.30
N HIS A 17 -2.63 -20.27 5.13
CA HIS A 17 -3.77 -19.71 5.86
C HIS A 17 -3.40 -18.55 6.81
N ASP A 18 -2.14 -18.54 7.28
CA ASP A 18 -1.59 -17.53 8.19
C ASP A 18 -0.71 -16.48 7.48
N ASP A 19 -0.69 -16.49 6.14
CA ASP A 19 -0.10 -15.38 5.41
C ASP A 19 -0.94 -14.11 5.55
N ILE A 20 -0.24 -12.97 5.56
CA ILE A 20 -0.83 -11.64 5.64
C ILE A 20 -0.50 -10.90 4.35
N VAL A 21 -1.52 -10.65 3.54
CA VAL A 21 -1.40 -9.91 2.28
C VAL A 21 -1.65 -8.43 2.52
N LEU A 22 -0.74 -7.58 2.05
CA LEU A 22 -0.80 -6.13 2.14
C LEU A 22 -0.96 -5.58 0.72
N ALA A 23 -2.19 -5.25 0.35
CA ALA A 23 -2.51 -4.70 -0.96
C ALA A 23 -2.60 -3.18 -0.91
N SER A 24 -2.01 -2.49 -1.88
CA SER A 24 -2.21 -1.06 -2.06
C SER A 24 -1.92 -0.66 -3.50
N TYR A 25 -2.55 0.40 -4.02
CA TYR A 25 -1.96 1.07 -5.18
C TYR A 25 -0.59 1.66 -4.77
N PRO A 26 0.39 1.82 -5.69
CA PRO A 26 1.65 2.46 -5.35
C PRO A 26 1.43 3.80 -4.64
N LYS A 27 2.23 4.05 -3.60
CA LYS A 27 2.22 5.31 -2.82
C LYS A 27 0.99 5.58 -1.96
N CYS A 28 0.14 4.57 -1.74
CA CYS A 28 -0.96 4.62 -0.77
C CYS A 28 -0.57 4.25 0.68
N GLY A 29 0.72 4.09 0.99
CA GLY A 29 1.18 3.78 2.35
C GLY A 29 1.59 2.32 2.61
N SER A 30 1.97 1.57 1.56
CA SER A 30 2.44 0.18 1.68
C SER A 30 3.53 -0.01 2.74
N ASN A 31 4.59 0.80 2.73
CA ASN A 31 5.67 0.73 3.71
C ASN A 31 5.18 0.97 5.15
N TRP A 32 4.14 1.79 5.32
CA TRP A 32 3.60 2.11 6.64
C TRP A 32 2.85 0.92 7.24
N ILE A 33 1.95 0.31 6.47
CA ILE A 33 1.25 -0.90 6.88
C ILE A 33 2.22 -2.07 7.07
N LEU A 34 3.21 -2.22 6.19
CA LEU A 34 4.24 -3.24 6.30
C LEU A 34 5.01 -3.14 7.62
N HIS A 35 5.40 -1.92 8.01
CA HIS A 35 6.04 -1.67 9.29
C HIS A 35 5.10 -1.98 10.46
N ILE A 36 3.86 -1.47 10.43
CA ILE A 36 2.86 -1.72 11.49
C ILE A 36 2.68 -3.22 11.70
N VAL A 37 2.48 -4.00 10.63
CA VAL A 37 2.28 -5.46 10.75
C VAL A 37 3.53 -6.17 11.28
N SER A 38 4.73 -5.71 10.90
CA SER A 38 5.98 -6.25 11.45
C SER A 38 6.10 -6.00 12.96
N GLU A 39 5.75 -4.80 13.41
CA GLU A 39 5.75 -4.45 14.84
C GLU A 39 4.66 -5.19 15.62
N LEU A 40 3.49 -5.44 15.00
CA LEU A 40 2.45 -6.29 15.58
C LEU A 40 2.97 -7.72 15.82
N ILE A 41 3.63 -8.32 14.82
CA ILE A 41 4.23 -9.65 14.94
C ILE A 41 5.32 -9.65 16.02
N TYR A 42 6.17 -8.62 16.06
CA TYR A 42 7.17 -8.48 17.12
C TYR A 42 6.53 -8.38 18.51
N ALA A 43 5.47 -7.59 18.66
CA ALA A 43 4.80 -7.40 19.94
C ALA A 43 4.22 -8.71 20.50
N VAL A 44 3.69 -9.59 19.64
CA VAL A 44 3.11 -10.89 19.98
C VAL A 44 4.18 -11.98 20.16
N SER A 45 5.15 -12.07 19.25
CA SER A 45 6.13 -13.16 19.22
C SER A 45 7.43 -12.89 19.98
N LYS A 46 7.70 -11.61 20.29
CA LYS A 46 8.99 -11.09 20.78
C LYS A 46 10.18 -11.37 19.85
N LYS A 47 9.92 -11.73 18.58
CA LYS A 47 10.92 -11.96 17.55
C LYS A 47 10.79 -10.91 16.47
N LYS A 48 11.90 -10.26 16.13
CA LYS A 48 11.92 -9.28 15.04
C LYS A 48 11.54 -9.99 13.75
N TYR A 49 10.63 -9.40 12.98
CA TYR A 49 10.31 -9.93 11.67
C TYR A 49 11.47 -9.63 10.72
N GLU A 50 12.08 -10.69 10.20
CA GLU A 50 13.13 -10.59 9.18
C GLU A 50 12.54 -10.95 7.83
N TYR A 51 12.74 -10.06 6.85
CA TYR A 51 12.31 -10.30 5.47
C TYR A 51 13.36 -11.14 4.75
N PRO A 52 13.11 -12.42 4.47
CA PRO A 52 14.10 -13.26 3.78
C PRO A 52 14.21 -12.92 2.29
N GLU A 53 13.25 -12.16 1.77
CA GLU A 53 13.10 -11.78 0.37
C GLU A 53 12.39 -10.41 0.31
N PHE A 54 12.51 -9.72 -0.82
CA PHE A 54 11.70 -8.53 -1.06
C PHE A 54 10.19 -8.88 -1.01
N PRO A 55 9.39 -8.20 -0.16
CA PRO A 55 8.05 -8.65 0.18
C PRO A 55 7.01 -8.46 -0.94
N VAL A 56 7.30 -7.64 -1.97
CA VAL A 56 6.35 -7.37 -3.05
C VAL A 56 6.25 -8.57 -3.99
N LEU A 57 5.08 -9.19 -4.07
CA LEU A 57 4.85 -10.48 -4.75
C LEU A 57 5.23 -10.45 -6.22
N GLU A 58 4.90 -9.38 -6.96
CA GLU A 58 5.16 -9.26 -8.39
C GLU A 58 6.59 -8.78 -8.76
N CYS A 59 7.43 -8.48 -7.76
CA CYS A 59 8.79 -8.00 -7.95
C CYS A 59 9.84 -9.09 -7.63
N GLY A 60 10.99 -9.05 -8.29
CA GLY A 60 12.10 -9.99 -8.09
C GLY A 60 12.26 -10.95 -9.27
N ASP A 61 12.94 -12.07 -9.04
CA ASP A 61 13.12 -13.15 -10.02
C ASP A 61 12.05 -14.25 -9.90
N SER A 62 11.96 -15.11 -10.91
CA SER A 62 10.99 -16.21 -10.97
C SER A 62 11.23 -17.32 -9.95
N GLU A 63 12.45 -17.48 -9.42
CA GLU A 63 12.78 -18.54 -8.46
C GLU A 63 12.35 -18.17 -7.01
N LYS A 64 12.01 -16.89 -6.76
CA LYS A 64 11.57 -16.41 -5.44
C LYS A 64 10.48 -17.28 -4.82
N TYR A 65 9.52 -17.74 -5.61
CA TYR A 65 8.37 -18.48 -5.09
C TYR A 65 8.75 -19.88 -4.62
N GLN A 66 9.83 -20.46 -5.17
CA GLN A 66 10.41 -21.69 -4.65
C GLN A 66 11.13 -21.44 -3.32
N ARG A 67 11.92 -20.35 -3.22
CA ARG A 67 12.58 -19.96 -1.96
C ARG A 67 11.56 -19.70 -0.84
N MET A 68 10.44 -19.03 -1.18
CA MET A 68 9.35 -18.71 -0.25
C MET A 68 8.67 -19.93 0.39
N LYS A 69 8.82 -21.14 -0.18
CA LYS A 69 8.32 -22.37 0.45
C LYS A 69 9.04 -22.68 1.76
N GLY A 70 10.33 -22.34 1.87
CA GLY A 70 11.16 -22.56 3.05
C GLY A 70 11.03 -21.48 4.14
N PHE A 71 10.35 -20.37 3.88
CA PHE A 71 10.26 -19.27 4.85
C PHE A 71 9.35 -19.62 6.03
N PRO A 72 9.66 -19.17 7.25
CA PRO A 72 8.81 -19.38 8.41
C PRO A 72 7.47 -18.65 8.24
N SER A 73 6.44 -19.15 8.92
CA SER A 73 5.15 -18.46 9.06
C SER A 73 5.11 -17.56 10.31
N PRO A 74 4.23 -16.55 10.34
CA PRO A 74 3.42 -16.05 9.22
C PRO A 74 4.28 -15.29 8.21
N ARG A 75 3.91 -15.28 6.92
CA ARG A 75 4.61 -14.46 5.90
C ARG A 75 3.84 -13.17 5.64
N ILE A 76 4.55 -12.04 5.60
CA ILE A 76 4.02 -10.76 5.13
C ILE A 76 4.27 -10.66 3.61
N LEU A 77 3.20 -10.53 2.84
CA LEU A 77 3.21 -10.46 1.38
C LEU A 77 2.67 -9.10 0.94
N ALA A 78 3.49 -8.24 0.35
CA ALA A 78 3.02 -6.98 -0.21
C ALA A 78 2.63 -7.15 -1.68
N THR A 79 1.71 -6.34 -2.18
CA THR A 79 1.37 -6.33 -3.61
C THR A 79 0.68 -5.04 -4.04
N HIS A 80 0.91 -4.67 -5.30
CA HIS A 80 0.21 -3.59 -5.99
C HIS A 80 -0.72 -4.09 -7.09
N LEU A 81 -0.97 -5.40 -7.15
CA LEU A 81 -1.84 -6.02 -8.14
C LEU A 81 -3.33 -5.76 -7.86
N HIS A 82 -4.11 -5.84 -8.93
CA HIS A 82 -5.56 -5.93 -8.84
C HIS A 82 -5.97 -7.22 -8.11
N TYR A 83 -7.12 -7.22 -7.45
CA TYR A 83 -7.64 -8.37 -6.71
C TYR A 83 -7.71 -9.63 -7.58
N ASP A 84 -8.20 -9.49 -8.82
CA ASP A 84 -8.33 -10.60 -9.78
C ASP A 84 -7.00 -11.11 -10.35
N LYS A 85 -5.87 -10.45 -10.03
CA LYS A 85 -4.52 -10.86 -10.43
C LYS A 85 -3.72 -11.46 -9.27
N LEU A 86 -4.31 -11.58 -8.08
CA LEU A 86 -3.68 -12.28 -6.97
C LEU A 86 -3.70 -13.80 -7.20
N PRO A 87 -2.65 -14.54 -6.76
CA PRO A 87 -2.65 -16.00 -6.80
C PRO A 87 -3.90 -16.62 -6.17
N GLY A 88 -4.53 -17.56 -6.88
CA GLY A 88 -5.77 -18.21 -6.42
C GLY A 88 -5.63 -18.92 -5.06
N SER A 89 -4.42 -19.32 -4.69
CA SER A 89 -4.10 -19.93 -3.39
C SER A 89 -4.38 -18.99 -2.21
N ILE A 90 -4.26 -17.66 -2.38
CA ILE A 90 -4.60 -16.65 -1.36
C ILE A 90 -6.07 -16.78 -0.96
N PHE A 91 -6.97 -16.87 -1.95
CA PHE A 91 -8.41 -16.97 -1.70
C PHE A 91 -8.79 -18.36 -1.20
N LYS A 92 -8.25 -19.41 -1.82
CA LYS A 92 -8.50 -20.81 -1.42
C LYS A 92 -8.15 -21.05 0.04
N ASN A 93 -7.01 -20.52 0.49
CA ASN A 93 -6.52 -20.72 1.86
C ASN A 93 -7.00 -19.62 2.82
N LYS A 94 -7.84 -18.69 2.36
CA LYS A 94 -8.44 -17.61 3.16
C LYS A 94 -7.38 -16.77 3.90
N ALA A 95 -6.24 -16.53 3.27
CA ALA A 95 -5.23 -15.63 3.81
C ALA A 95 -5.85 -14.24 4.05
N LYS A 96 -5.44 -13.58 5.13
CA LYS A 96 -5.98 -12.26 5.50
C LYS A 96 -5.36 -11.18 4.61
N ILE A 97 -6.20 -10.27 4.13
CA ILE A 97 -5.81 -9.20 3.22
C ILE A 97 -6.09 -7.86 3.88
N LEU A 98 -5.06 -7.06 4.10
CA LEU A 98 -5.18 -5.64 4.41
C LEU A 98 -5.08 -4.86 3.10
N VAL A 99 -6.13 -4.16 2.69
CA VAL A 99 -6.08 -3.28 1.52
C VAL A 99 -6.10 -1.83 1.97
N ILE A 100 -5.02 -1.11 1.70
CA ILE A 100 -4.89 0.31 2.05
C ILE A 100 -5.09 1.20 0.82
N PHE A 101 -5.96 2.19 0.99
CA PHE A 101 -6.18 3.27 0.05
C PHE A 101 -5.72 4.60 0.63
N ARG A 102 -5.40 5.52 -0.26
CA ARG A 102 -5.15 6.93 0.02
C ARG A 102 -5.88 7.76 -1.03
N ASN A 103 -6.23 9.00 -0.69
CA ASN A 103 -6.86 9.90 -1.64
C ASN A 103 -6.01 10.03 -2.94
N PRO A 104 -6.65 10.07 -4.12
CA PRO A 104 -5.93 9.97 -5.38
C PRO A 104 -5.04 11.18 -5.67
N LYS A 105 -5.36 12.37 -5.17
CA LYS A 105 -4.58 13.59 -5.39
C LYS A 105 -3.22 13.53 -4.69
N ASP A 106 -3.19 13.18 -3.40
CA ASP A 106 -1.91 12.98 -2.69
C ASP A 106 -1.14 11.76 -3.20
N THR A 107 -1.86 10.73 -3.64
CA THR A 107 -1.26 9.55 -4.27
C THR A 107 -0.51 9.95 -5.54
N ALA A 108 -1.13 10.77 -6.40
CA ALA A 108 -0.52 11.30 -7.62
C ALA A 108 0.77 12.08 -7.31
N VAL A 109 0.72 13.05 -6.38
CA VAL A 109 1.91 13.82 -5.97
C VAL A 109 3.01 12.93 -5.42
N SER A 110 2.66 11.99 -4.55
CA SER A 110 3.66 11.07 -4.00
C SER A 110 4.27 10.15 -5.06
N PHE A 111 3.55 9.88 -6.15
CA PHE A 111 4.00 8.98 -7.21
C PHE A 111 4.85 9.70 -8.25
N PHE A 112 4.57 10.97 -8.51
CA PHE A 112 5.46 11.85 -9.27
C PHE A 112 6.85 11.94 -8.63
N HIS A 113 6.90 12.31 -7.35
CA HIS A 113 8.17 12.39 -6.61
C HIS A 113 8.90 11.05 -6.55
N PHE A 114 8.17 9.94 -6.42
CA PHE A 114 8.81 8.61 -6.44
C PHE A 114 9.54 8.32 -7.74
N HIS A 115 8.96 8.64 -8.91
CA HIS A 115 9.62 8.42 -10.19
C HIS A 115 10.78 9.38 -10.45
N ASN A 116 10.73 10.58 -9.89
CA ASN A 116 11.72 11.62 -10.17
C ASN A 116 12.87 11.65 -9.16
N ASP A 117 12.64 11.20 -7.92
CA ASP A 117 13.61 11.29 -6.83
C ASP A 117 14.31 9.95 -6.55
N VAL A 118 13.69 8.81 -6.90
CA VAL A 118 14.31 7.48 -6.69
C VAL A 118 15.14 7.09 -7.92
N PRO A 119 16.42 6.71 -7.73
CA PRO A 119 17.28 6.25 -8.83
C PRO A 119 16.72 5.03 -9.58
N ASP A 120 17.14 4.88 -10.84
CA ASP A 120 16.85 3.71 -11.69
C ASP A 120 15.36 3.46 -11.99
N ILE A 121 14.51 4.47 -11.76
CA ILE A 121 13.10 4.49 -12.15
C ILE A 121 12.93 5.49 -13.30
N PRO A 122 12.13 5.17 -14.34
CA PRO A 122 11.82 6.12 -15.40
C PRO A 122 11.20 7.40 -14.82
N SER A 123 11.85 8.54 -15.04
CA SER A 123 11.37 9.85 -14.57
C SER A 123 10.50 10.54 -15.61
N TYR A 124 9.76 11.54 -15.16
CA TYR A 124 8.93 12.40 -16.03
C TYR A 124 9.56 13.80 -16.09
N GLY A 125 9.49 14.45 -17.24
CA GLY A 125 10.10 15.76 -17.45
C GLY A 125 9.39 16.89 -16.68
N SER A 126 8.11 16.70 -16.33
CA SER A 126 7.32 17.67 -15.56
C SER A 126 6.15 17.01 -14.83
N TRP A 127 5.57 17.74 -13.87
CA TRP A 127 4.31 17.36 -13.22
C TRP A 127 3.18 17.21 -14.24
N ASP A 128 3.03 18.14 -15.19
CA ASP A 128 1.96 18.09 -16.20
C ASP A 128 2.09 16.87 -17.13
N GLU A 129 3.32 16.49 -17.49
CA GLU A 129 3.57 15.27 -18.23
C GLU A 129 3.15 14.05 -17.42
N PHE A 130 3.63 13.94 -16.17
CA PHE A 130 3.27 12.83 -15.28
C PHE A 130 1.75 12.73 -15.08
N PHE A 131 1.09 13.85 -14.77
CA PHE A 131 -0.34 13.89 -14.52
C PHE A 131 -1.14 13.39 -15.73
N ARG A 132 -0.78 13.83 -16.95
CA ARG A 132 -1.43 13.32 -18.17
C ARG A 132 -1.26 11.81 -18.36
N GLN A 133 -0.08 11.26 -18.04
CA GLN A 133 0.14 9.82 -18.11
C GLN A 133 -0.64 9.07 -17.03
N LEU A 134 -0.67 9.60 -15.81
CA LEU A 134 -1.44 9.05 -14.69
C LEU A 134 -2.94 8.97 -15.03
N MET A 135 -3.52 10.04 -15.57
CA MET A 135 -4.94 10.08 -15.95
C MET A 135 -5.29 9.11 -17.08
N LYS A 136 -4.31 8.75 -17.93
CA LYS A 136 -4.45 7.70 -18.95
C LYS A 136 -4.18 6.29 -18.42
N GLY A 137 -3.78 6.14 -17.15
CA GLY A 137 -3.31 4.86 -16.60
C GLY A 137 -2.00 4.37 -17.21
N GLN A 138 -1.22 5.25 -17.84
CA GLN A 138 0.04 4.94 -18.53
C GLN A 138 1.25 5.19 -17.62
N VAL A 139 1.14 4.73 -16.37
CA VAL A 139 2.22 4.75 -15.37
C VAL A 139 2.45 3.33 -14.84
N SER A 140 3.53 3.13 -14.08
CA SER A 140 3.79 1.84 -13.43
C SER A 140 2.58 1.37 -12.61
N TRP A 141 2.20 0.11 -12.76
CA TRP A 141 0.98 -0.52 -12.19
C TRP A 141 -0.38 0.00 -12.72
N GLY A 142 -0.38 0.84 -13.75
CA GLY A 142 -1.61 1.18 -14.49
C GLY A 142 -2.44 2.31 -13.86
N SER A 143 -3.76 2.20 -13.96
CA SER A 143 -4.71 3.21 -13.48
C SER A 143 -5.06 3.00 -12.00
N TYR A 144 -4.91 4.06 -11.19
CA TYR A 144 -5.43 4.09 -9.81
C TYR A 144 -6.93 3.75 -9.76
N PHE A 145 -7.71 4.26 -10.71
CA PHE A 145 -9.15 4.06 -10.72
C PHE A 145 -9.51 2.63 -11.12
N ASP A 146 -8.75 1.98 -12.00
CA ASP A 146 -8.98 0.58 -12.34
C ASP A 146 -8.65 -0.32 -11.14
N PHE A 147 -7.55 -0.04 -10.44
CA PHE A 147 -7.23 -0.69 -9.17
C PHE A 147 -8.36 -0.51 -8.16
N ALA A 148 -8.84 0.73 -7.98
CA ALA A 148 -9.91 1.06 -7.05
C ALA A 148 -11.24 0.36 -7.38
N ILE A 149 -11.67 0.40 -8.65
CA ILE A 149 -12.88 -0.27 -9.13
C ILE A 149 -12.79 -1.78 -8.94
N ASN A 150 -11.62 -2.36 -9.22
CA ASN A 150 -11.39 -3.79 -9.08
C ASN A 150 -11.51 -4.23 -7.62
N TRP A 151 -10.82 -3.54 -6.70
CA TRP A 151 -10.86 -3.83 -5.27
C TRP A 151 -12.19 -3.49 -4.59
N ASN A 152 -12.91 -2.45 -5.06
CA ASN A 152 -14.21 -2.03 -4.51
C ASN A 152 -15.22 -3.19 -4.42
N LYS A 153 -15.16 -4.16 -5.34
CA LYS A 153 -16.04 -5.33 -5.39
C LYS A 153 -15.84 -6.32 -4.23
N HIS A 154 -14.74 -6.20 -3.49
CA HIS A 154 -14.27 -7.21 -2.54
C HIS A 154 -14.01 -6.65 -1.14
N LEU A 155 -14.27 -5.36 -0.89
CA LEU A 155 -13.95 -4.70 0.38
C LEU A 155 -14.73 -5.22 1.57
N ASP A 156 -15.89 -5.83 1.34
CA ASP A 156 -16.76 -6.40 2.37
C ASP A 156 -16.55 -7.91 2.58
N GLY A 157 -15.49 -8.49 1.99
CA GLY A 157 -15.15 -9.89 2.20
C GLY A 157 -14.58 -10.16 3.60
N ASP A 158 -14.95 -11.29 4.23
CA ASP A 158 -14.55 -11.62 5.61
C ASP A 158 -13.03 -11.66 5.84
N ASN A 159 -12.26 -11.99 4.81
CA ASN A 159 -10.80 -12.02 4.85
C ASN A 159 -10.14 -10.74 4.30
N VAL A 160 -10.92 -9.67 4.07
CA VAL A 160 -10.43 -8.38 3.56
C VAL A 160 -10.74 -7.28 4.57
N LYS A 161 -9.72 -6.48 4.91
CA LYS A 161 -9.86 -5.28 5.74
C LYS A 161 -9.45 -4.07 4.93
N PHE A 162 -10.42 -3.20 4.65
CA PHE A 162 -10.16 -1.87 4.14
C PHE A 162 -9.49 -0.99 5.21
N ILE A 163 -8.48 -0.23 4.77
CA ILE A 163 -7.78 0.78 5.56
C ILE A 163 -7.68 2.05 4.71
N LEU A 164 -7.93 3.20 5.34
CA LEU A 164 -7.69 4.51 4.74
C LEU A 164 -6.44 5.13 5.37
N TYR A 165 -5.51 5.60 4.54
CA TYR A 165 -4.27 6.28 4.97
C TYR A 165 -4.59 7.48 5.86
N GLU A 166 -5.61 8.25 5.49
CA GLU A 166 -6.08 9.43 6.19
C GLU A 166 -6.62 9.10 7.58
N ASP A 167 -7.35 7.99 7.74
CA ASP A 167 -7.81 7.53 9.06
C ASP A 167 -6.64 7.15 9.98
N LEU A 168 -5.60 6.50 9.43
CA LEU A 168 -4.38 6.23 10.20
C LEU A 168 -3.64 7.51 10.59
N LYS A 169 -3.69 8.55 9.76
CA LYS A 169 -3.11 9.86 10.06
C LYS A 169 -3.89 10.60 11.15
N GLU A 170 -5.20 10.46 11.18
CA GLU A 170 -6.06 11.06 12.20
C GLU A 170 -5.92 10.35 13.56
N ASN A 171 -5.94 9.01 13.58
CA ASN A 171 -5.83 8.25 14.81
C ASN A 171 -5.10 6.91 14.61
N LEU A 172 -3.77 6.99 14.64
CA LEU A 172 -2.89 5.85 14.43
C LEU A 172 -3.12 4.71 15.43
N ALA A 173 -3.32 5.01 16.72
CA ALA A 173 -3.53 4.01 17.75
C ALA A 173 -4.83 3.21 17.54
N ALA A 174 -5.91 3.90 17.16
CA ALA A 174 -7.17 3.24 16.80
C ALA A 174 -7.01 2.37 15.54
N GLY A 175 -6.32 2.87 14.52
CA GLY A 175 -6.01 2.12 13.31
C GLY A 175 -5.20 0.85 13.59
N ILE A 176 -4.12 0.94 14.36
CA ILE A 176 -3.30 -0.20 14.77
C ILE A 176 -4.14 -1.23 15.55
N LYS A 177 -5.00 -0.77 16.46
CA LYS A 177 -5.90 -1.66 17.20
C LYS A 177 -6.82 -2.45 16.27
N GLN A 178 -7.45 -1.78 15.30
CA GLN A 178 -8.33 -2.44 14.33
C GLN A 178 -7.59 -3.44 13.43
N ILE A 179 -6.36 -3.11 13.02
CA ILE A 179 -5.50 -4.02 12.24
C ILE A 179 -5.15 -5.25 13.09
N ALA A 180 -4.74 -5.05 14.34
CA ALA A 180 -4.41 -6.14 15.26
C ALA A 180 -5.60 -7.07 15.48
N GLU A 181 -6.78 -6.52 15.77
CA GLU A 181 -8.03 -7.28 15.95
C GLU A 181 -8.38 -8.10 14.70
N PHE A 182 -8.31 -7.49 13.51
CA PHE A 182 -8.56 -8.19 12.26
C PHE A 182 -7.56 -9.32 12.02
N LEU A 183 -6.27 -9.10 12.31
CA LEU A 183 -5.23 -10.13 12.19
C LEU A 183 -5.31 -11.20 13.29
N GLY A 184 -6.09 -10.98 14.36
CA GLY A 184 -6.21 -11.91 15.49
C GLY A 184 -5.06 -11.78 16.50
N PHE A 185 -4.41 -10.61 16.53
CA PHE A 185 -3.36 -10.29 17.48
C PHE A 185 -3.95 -9.56 18.69
N PHE A 186 -3.76 -10.14 19.88
CA PHE A 186 -4.21 -9.55 21.13
C PHE A 186 -3.09 -8.73 21.76
N LEU A 187 -3.31 -7.42 21.87
CA LEU A 187 -2.33 -6.47 22.38
C LEU A 187 -2.88 -5.68 23.56
N THR A 188 -1.99 -5.34 24.50
CA THR A 188 -2.30 -4.40 25.57
C THR A 188 -2.35 -2.97 25.03
N GLY A 189 -3.00 -2.07 25.77
CA GLY A 189 -3.00 -0.64 25.43
C GLY A 189 -1.59 -0.06 25.34
N GLU A 190 -0.69 -0.49 26.23
CA GLU A 190 0.72 -0.09 26.21
C GLU A 190 1.43 -0.53 24.92
N GLN A 191 1.26 -1.79 24.49
CA GLN A 191 1.82 -2.28 23.23
C GLN A 191 1.32 -1.46 22.03
N ILE A 192 0.03 -1.14 21.98
CA ILE A 192 -0.54 -0.31 20.92
C ILE A 192 0.10 1.09 20.92
N GLN A 193 0.30 1.70 22.08
CA GLN A 193 0.96 3.01 22.18
C GLN A 193 2.43 2.95 21.75
N THR A 194 3.16 1.91 22.14
CA THR A 194 4.56 1.70 21.71
C THR A 194 4.65 1.60 20.19
N ILE A 195 3.82 0.75 19.58
CA ILE A 195 3.81 0.57 18.11
C ILE A 195 3.40 1.88 17.43
N SER A 196 2.43 2.61 17.98
CA SER A 196 2.01 3.92 17.45
C SER A 196 3.17 4.92 17.42
N ALA A 197 3.93 5.03 18.51
CA ALA A 197 5.08 5.93 18.58
C ALA A 197 6.17 5.56 17.56
N GLN A 198 6.45 4.27 17.40
CA GLN A 198 7.43 3.76 16.44
C GLN A 198 6.97 3.90 14.98
N SER A 199 5.66 3.87 14.76
CA SER A 199 5.02 3.98 13.44
C SER A 199 4.70 5.42 13.04
N THR A 200 5.18 6.43 13.78
CA THR A 200 5.06 7.83 13.33
C THR A 200 5.96 8.09 12.11
N PHE A 201 5.58 9.06 11.27
CA PHE A 201 6.39 9.41 10.10
C PHE A 201 7.82 9.79 10.48
N GLN A 202 8.01 10.58 11.54
CA GLN A 202 9.33 10.98 12.01
C GLN A 202 10.16 9.78 12.46
N ALA A 203 9.59 8.86 13.24
CA ALA A 203 10.28 7.67 13.72
C ALA A 203 10.69 6.73 12.57
N MET A 204 9.78 6.49 11.61
CA MET A 204 10.09 5.66 10.45
C MET A 204 11.09 6.33 9.51
N ARG A 205 10.96 7.64 9.26
CA ARG A 205 11.90 8.41 8.42
C ARG A 205 13.31 8.37 8.98
N ALA A 206 13.47 8.48 10.31
CA ALA A 206 14.76 8.38 10.97
C ALA A 206 15.45 7.01 10.75
N LYS A 207 14.68 5.94 10.54
CA LYS A 207 15.16 4.57 10.26
C LYS A 207 15.09 4.19 8.79
N SER A 208 14.78 5.15 7.91
CA SER A 208 14.50 4.86 6.49
C SER A 208 15.71 4.29 5.76
N GLN A 209 16.92 4.78 6.08
CA GLN A 209 18.15 4.27 5.51
C GLN A 209 18.47 2.84 5.96
N ASP A 210 18.21 2.50 7.23
CA ASP A 210 18.43 1.15 7.75
C ASP A 210 17.45 0.13 7.15
N THR A 211 16.23 0.58 6.86
CA THR A 211 15.15 -0.29 6.39
C THR A 211 15.06 -0.41 4.87
N HIS A 212 15.49 0.62 4.14
CA HIS A 212 15.36 0.70 2.67
C HIS A 212 16.68 1.09 1.97
N GLY A 213 17.81 1.12 2.68
CA GLY A 213 19.10 1.49 2.13
C GLY A 213 19.13 2.93 1.60
N ALA A 214 19.92 3.16 0.56
CA ALA A 214 20.13 4.48 -0.04
C ALA A 214 18.84 5.14 -0.57
N VAL A 215 17.81 4.35 -0.90
CA VAL A 215 16.55 4.89 -1.42
C VAL A 215 15.59 5.35 -0.31
N GLY A 216 15.83 4.96 0.94
CA GLY A 216 14.97 5.27 2.09
C GLY A 216 14.61 6.75 2.22
N PRO A 217 15.57 7.70 2.21
CA PRO A 217 15.26 9.12 2.30
C PRO A 217 14.29 9.64 1.24
N PHE A 218 14.31 9.08 0.02
CA PHE A 218 13.39 9.46 -1.07
C PHE A 218 11.99 8.83 -0.89
N LEU A 219 11.91 7.63 -0.30
CA LEU A 219 10.63 6.97 0.00
C LEU A 219 9.84 7.68 1.10
N PHE A 220 10.53 8.31 2.07
CA PHE A 220 9.95 9.00 3.22
C PHE A 220 10.00 10.53 3.06
N ARG A 221 9.18 11.05 2.14
CA ARG A 221 9.20 12.47 1.74
C ARG A 221 8.53 13.42 2.74
N LYS A 222 7.19 13.36 2.88
CA LYS A 222 6.41 14.24 3.78
C LYS A 222 5.48 13.52 4.76
N GLY A 223 4.83 12.44 4.32
CA GLY A 223 3.94 11.64 5.17
C GLY A 223 2.72 12.42 5.70
N GLU A 224 2.18 13.33 4.90
CA GLU A 224 1.06 14.22 5.24
C GLU A 224 -0.14 14.03 4.31
N VAL A 225 -1.29 14.61 4.69
CA VAL A 225 -2.51 14.66 3.88
C VAL A 225 -2.68 16.10 3.38
N GLY A 226 -2.96 16.28 2.10
CA GLY A 226 -3.20 17.59 1.47
C GLY A 226 -2.01 18.21 0.75
N ASP A 227 -0.91 17.47 0.55
CA ASP A 227 0.25 17.97 -0.20
C ASP A 227 -0.06 18.20 -1.68
N TRP A 228 -1.12 17.58 -2.19
CA TRP A 228 -1.61 17.80 -3.55
C TRP A 228 -1.86 19.26 -3.90
N LYS A 229 -2.21 20.10 -2.92
CA LYS A 229 -2.42 21.54 -3.09
C LYS A 229 -1.19 22.30 -3.59
N ASN A 230 0.01 21.70 -3.45
CA ASN A 230 1.27 22.32 -3.88
C ASN A 230 1.63 22.05 -5.35
N LEU A 231 0.98 21.09 -6.02
CA LEU A 231 1.28 20.73 -7.40
C LEU A 231 0.07 20.84 -8.34
N PHE A 232 -1.14 20.56 -7.86
CA PHE A 232 -2.33 20.58 -8.71
C PHE A 232 -2.69 22.02 -9.11
N GLY A 233 -2.74 22.27 -10.42
CA GLY A 233 -3.42 23.45 -10.97
C GLY A 233 -4.94 23.27 -10.99
N GLU A 234 -5.70 24.36 -11.16
CA GLU A 234 -7.17 24.35 -11.14
C GLU A 234 -7.78 23.36 -12.15
N ILE A 235 -7.26 23.32 -13.38
CA ILE A 235 -7.74 22.42 -14.44
C ILE A 235 -7.50 20.95 -14.05
N GLN A 236 -6.30 20.62 -13.58
CA GLN A 236 -5.96 19.26 -13.13
C GLN A 236 -6.80 18.83 -11.93
N ASN A 237 -7.15 19.79 -11.07
CA ASN A 237 -8.04 19.57 -9.94
C ASN A 237 -9.42 19.13 -10.41
N GLN A 238 -9.97 19.85 -11.39
CA GLN A 238 -11.26 19.54 -12.02
C GLN A 238 -11.23 18.20 -12.76
N GLU A 239 -10.18 17.93 -13.56
CA GLU A 239 -10.02 16.65 -14.27
C GLU A 239 -10.00 15.45 -13.31
N MET A 240 -9.29 15.56 -12.18
CA MET A 240 -9.26 14.51 -11.16
C MET A 240 -10.59 14.37 -10.42
N ASP A 241 -11.30 15.48 -10.16
CA ASP A 241 -12.64 15.47 -9.55
C ASP A 241 -13.65 14.77 -10.45
N GLU A 242 -13.65 15.09 -11.75
CA GLU A 242 -14.51 14.46 -12.74
C GLU A 242 -14.21 12.97 -12.86
N LYS A 243 -12.93 12.59 -12.92
CA LYS A 243 -12.54 11.18 -13.00
C LYS A 243 -12.95 10.40 -11.75
N PHE A 244 -12.78 10.99 -10.57
CA PHE A 244 -13.27 10.37 -9.33
C PHE A 244 -14.78 10.19 -9.34
N LYS A 245 -15.54 11.20 -9.77
CA LYS A 245 -17.00 11.12 -9.88
C LYS A 245 -17.43 10.03 -10.87
N GLU A 246 -16.81 9.98 -12.05
CA GLU A 246 -17.09 8.97 -13.07
C GLU A 246 -16.84 7.55 -12.55
N CYS A 247 -15.70 7.33 -11.87
CA CYS A 247 -15.24 5.99 -11.54
C CYS A 247 -15.75 5.48 -10.18
N LEU A 248 -15.90 6.34 -9.18
CA LEU A 248 -16.06 5.94 -7.78
C LEU A 248 -17.23 6.59 -7.06
N ALA A 249 -17.84 7.67 -7.57
CA ALA A 249 -19.02 8.23 -6.90
C ALA A 249 -20.16 7.21 -6.87
N GLY A 250 -20.84 7.12 -5.73
CA GLY A 250 -21.90 6.13 -5.49
C GLY A 250 -21.41 4.72 -5.19
N THR A 251 -20.10 4.45 -5.21
CA THR A 251 -19.54 3.15 -4.79
C THR A 251 -19.26 3.11 -3.28
N SER A 252 -19.18 1.90 -2.71
CA SER A 252 -18.79 1.69 -1.31
C SER A 252 -17.40 2.28 -1.02
N LEU A 253 -16.42 2.03 -1.92
CA LEU A 253 -15.09 2.61 -1.81
C LEU A 253 -15.10 4.13 -1.93
N GLY A 254 -15.86 4.70 -2.88
CA GLY A 254 -15.95 6.16 -3.04
C GLY A 254 -16.43 6.86 -1.78
N ALA A 255 -17.43 6.30 -1.09
CA ALA A 255 -17.88 6.80 0.21
C ALA A 255 -16.79 6.66 1.30
N LYS A 256 -16.07 5.53 1.33
CA LYS A 256 -14.99 5.29 2.30
C LYS A 256 -13.76 6.17 2.10
N LEU A 257 -13.49 6.65 0.88
CA LEU A 257 -12.34 7.52 0.57
C LEU A 257 -12.49 8.95 1.11
N LYS A 258 -13.69 9.35 1.57
CA LYS A 258 -13.97 10.70 2.11
C LYS A 258 -13.44 11.81 1.20
N TYR A 259 -13.65 11.66 -0.11
CA TYR A 259 -13.03 12.51 -1.13
C TYR A 259 -13.32 14.01 -0.93
N GLU A 260 -14.54 14.35 -0.54
CA GLU A 260 -14.92 15.74 -0.26
C GLU A 260 -14.10 16.35 0.89
N SER A 261 -13.72 15.55 1.89
CA SER A 261 -12.94 16.03 3.04
C SER A 261 -11.46 16.23 2.74
N TYR A 262 -10.88 15.42 1.86
CA TYR A 262 -9.42 15.41 1.63
C TYR A 262 -8.99 15.95 0.26
N CYS A 263 -9.90 16.04 -0.70
CA CYS A 263 -9.61 16.46 -2.07
C CYS A 263 -10.35 17.73 -2.50
N GLN A 264 -11.26 18.30 -1.71
CA GLN A 264 -11.81 19.63 -2.01
C GLN A 264 -10.98 20.72 -1.31
N GLY A 265 -10.69 21.80 -2.04
CA GLY A 265 -9.87 22.91 -1.56
C GLY A 265 -9.20 23.67 -2.68
#